data_AF-A0A1W9P1E4-F1
#
_entry.id   AF-A0A1W9P1E4-F1
#
_cell.length_a   1.000
_cell.length_b   1.000
_cell.length_c   1.000
_cell.angle_alpha   90.00
_cell.angle_beta   90.00
_cell.angle_gamma   90.00
#
_symmetry.space_group_name_H-M   'P 1'
#
loop_
_entity.id
_entity.type
_entity.pdbx_description
1 polymer ?
#
loop_
_entity_poly.entity_id
_entity_poly.type
_entity_poly.pdbx_seq_one_letter_code
_entity_poly.pdbx_strand_id
1 'polypeptide(L)'
;MYSEKVMEHFQNPRNVGKIEDPDGVGEVGNPICGDMMTFYIKVKDNRLVDIKFQTFGCGAAIAVSSMVSEMALGKTIEEALKITNKMVAEELGGLPKNKLHCSNLGADALHKAIEDYLQKQKKKEAEAKSAKSHQSKESPKLSCPYCEGPLEGWEEFCQACQIELEECPECGLPRKKGDKCPHCGATPVRV
;
A
#
# COMPACT_ATOMS: atom_id res chain seq x y z
N MET A 1 -31.58 19.31 -23.70
CA MET A 1 -32.06 19.93 -22.44
C MET A 1 -31.40 19.19 -21.29
N TYR A 2 -31.02 19.88 -20.21
CA TYR A 2 -30.53 19.22 -18.99
C TYR A 2 -31.70 18.74 -18.14
N SER A 3 -31.52 17.64 -17.43
CA SER A 3 -32.52 17.15 -16.48
C SER A 3 -32.60 18.05 -15.24
N GLU A 4 -33.69 17.94 -14.48
CA GLU A 4 -33.83 18.63 -13.21
C GLU A 4 -32.71 18.25 -12.23
N LYS A 5 -32.32 16.97 -12.18
CA LYS A 5 -31.21 16.50 -11.35
C LYS A 5 -29.87 17.15 -11.72
N VAL A 6 -29.57 17.30 -13.01
CA VAL A 6 -28.35 18.00 -13.45
C VAL A 6 -28.37 19.45 -12.96
N MET A 7 -29.52 20.12 -13.09
CA MET A 7 -29.66 21.51 -12.62
C MET A 7 -29.51 21.60 -11.11
N GLU A 8 -30.07 20.65 -10.36
CA GLU A 8 -29.97 20.59 -8.90
C GLU A 8 -28.52 20.42 -8.43
N HIS A 9 -27.79 19.46 -8.98
CA HIS A 9 -26.38 19.22 -8.64
C HIS A 9 -25.45 20.33 -9.14
N PHE A 10 -25.86 21.07 -10.17
CA PHE A 10 -25.14 22.27 -10.61
C PHE A 10 -25.36 23.46 -9.66
N GLN A 11 -26.60 23.70 -9.22
CA GLN A 11 -26.95 24.84 -8.36
C GLN A 11 -26.56 24.60 -6.90
N ASN A 12 -26.70 23.36 -6.42
CA ASN A 12 -26.42 22.95 -5.04
C ASN A 12 -25.46 21.75 -5.04
N PRO A 13 -24.20 21.93 -5.48
CA PRO A 13 -23.25 20.84 -5.54
C PRO A 13 -22.91 20.35 -4.12
N ARG A 14 -22.96 19.02 -3.95
CA ARG A 14 -22.60 18.33 -2.71
C ARG A 14 -21.10 18.13 -2.66
N ASN A 15 -20.52 18.01 -1.46
CA ASN A 15 -19.12 17.59 -1.30
C ASN A 15 -18.06 18.47 -2.00
N VAL A 16 -18.35 19.75 -2.24
CA VAL A 16 -17.35 20.67 -2.79
C VAL A 16 -16.27 20.95 -1.74
N GLY A 17 -15.00 20.91 -2.14
CA GLY A 17 -13.88 21.35 -1.32
C GLY A 17 -12.64 20.47 -1.45
N LYS A 18 -11.73 20.64 -0.48
CA LYS A 18 -10.55 19.80 -0.29
C LYS A 18 -10.66 19.07 1.04
N ILE A 19 -10.01 17.93 1.12
CA ILE A 19 -9.78 17.24 2.39
C ILE A 19 -8.33 17.50 2.80
N GLU A 20 -8.10 17.79 4.08
CA GLU A 20 -6.76 17.84 4.65
C GLU A 20 -6.20 16.42 4.86
N ASP A 21 -4.95 16.21 4.46
CA ASP A 21 -4.26 14.92 4.50
C ASP A 21 -5.04 13.75 3.86
N PRO A 22 -5.52 13.88 2.61
CA PRO A 22 -6.35 12.87 1.98
C PRO A 22 -5.62 11.53 1.85
N ASP A 23 -6.34 10.43 2.04
CA ASP A 23 -5.79 9.08 1.88
C ASP A 23 -5.51 8.76 0.40
N GLY A 24 -6.31 9.35 -0.50
CA GLY A 24 -6.14 9.25 -1.94
C GLY A 24 -6.52 10.55 -2.66
N VAL A 25 -5.80 10.87 -3.74
CA VAL A 25 -6.05 12.02 -4.60
C VAL A 25 -6.04 11.61 -6.06
N GLY A 26 -7.08 11.97 -6.80
CA GLY A 26 -7.20 11.64 -8.21
C GLY A 26 -7.49 12.88 -9.05
N GLU A 27 -6.62 13.17 -10.00
CA GLU A 27 -6.77 14.32 -10.91
C GLU A 27 -6.88 13.87 -12.38
N VAL A 28 -7.86 14.42 -13.08
CA VAL A 28 -8.10 14.18 -14.50
C VAL A 28 -8.45 15.51 -15.15
N GLY A 29 -7.88 15.75 -16.33
CA GLY A 29 -8.27 16.88 -17.17
C GLY A 29 -8.46 16.42 -18.61
N ASN A 30 -9.31 17.14 -19.34
CA ASN A 30 -9.50 16.94 -20.77
C ASN A 30 -9.08 18.21 -21.53
N PRO A 31 -7.97 18.15 -22.29
CA PRO A 31 -7.43 19.31 -22.98
C PRO A 31 -8.34 19.84 -24.11
N ILE A 32 -9.29 19.04 -24.58
CA ILE A 32 -10.21 19.43 -25.67
C ILE A 32 -11.28 20.41 -25.17
N CYS A 33 -11.86 20.15 -24.00
CA CYS A 33 -12.90 21.00 -23.41
C CYS A 33 -12.39 21.93 -22.31
N GLY A 34 -11.17 21.70 -21.80
CA GLY A 34 -10.57 22.48 -20.71
C GLY A 34 -11.10 22.10 -19.32
N ASP A 35 -11.90 21.02 -19.20
CA ASP A 35 -12.39 20.55 -17.92
C ASP A 35 -11.26 19.88 -17.12
N MET A 36 -11.18 20.16 -15.82
CA MET A 36 -10.26 19.56 -14.86
C MET A 36 -11.00 19.20 -13.58
N MET A 37 -10.78 18.00 -13.06
CA MET A 37 -11.43 17.47 -11.88
C MET A 37 -10.40 16.84 -10.95
N THR A 38 -10.51 17.16 -9.66
CA THR A 38 -9.70 16.58 -8.59
C THR A 38 -10.63 16.03 -7.52
N PHE A 39 -10.48 14.74 -7.20
CA PHE A 39 -11.16 14.09 -6.09
C PHE A 39 -10.19 13.85 -4.94
N TYR A 40 -10.69 14.07 -3.73
CA TYR A 40 -10.02 13.79 -2.47
C TYR A 40 -10.86 12.77 -1.71
N ILE A 41 -10.24 11.70 -1.22
CA ILE A 41 -10.93 10.66 -0.46
C ILE A 41 -10.28 10.41 0.91
N LYS A 42 -11.11 10.07 1.90
CA LYS A 42 -10.71 9.45 3.16
C LYS A 42 -11.26 8.05 3.24
N VAL A 43 -10.42 7.11 3.65
CA VAL A 43 -10.77 5.70 3.71
C VAL A 43 -10.62 5.19 5.14
N LYS A 44 -11.66 4.56 5.66
CA LYS A 44 -11.64 3.88 6.95
C LYS A 44 -12.34 2.54 6.81
N ASP A 45 -11.73 1.48 7.33
CA ASP A 45 -12.32 0.12 7.32
C ASP A 45 -12.79 -0.32 5.92
N ASN A 46 -11.96 -0.07 4.91
CA ASN A 46 -12.24 -0.32 3.48
C ASN A 46 -13.44 0.45 2.89
N ARG A 47 -13.89 1.55 3.53
CA ARG A 47 -15.00 2.39 3.07
C ARG A 47 -14.61 3.84 2.90
N LEU A 48 -15.23 4.51 1.92
CA LEU A 48 -15.07 5.94 1.68
C LEU A 48 -15.88 6.72 2.72
N VAL A 49 -15.21 7.26 3.76
CA VAL A 49 -15.87 7.96 4.87
C VAL A 49 -16.01 9.46 4.65
N ASP A 50 -15.16 10.04 3.80
CA ASP A 50 -15.31 11.41 3.31
C ASP A 50 -14.81 11.48 1.88
N ILE A 51 -15.48 12.29 1.09
CA ILE A 51 -15.16 12.54 -0.31
C ILE A 51 -15.39 14.03 -0.55
N LYS A 52 -14.40 14.70 -1.11
CA LYS A 52 -14.55 16.06 -1.62
C LYS A 52 -14.03 16.14 -3.04
N PHE A 53 -14.55 17.10 -3.80
CA PHE A 53 -14.01 17.39 -5.11
C PHE A 53 -13.77 18.88 -5.32
N GLN A 54 -12.86 19.15 -6.24
CA GLN A 54 -12.74 20.42 -6.92
C GLN A 54 -12.82 20.19 -8.42
N THR A 55 -13.48 21.10 -9.11
CA THR A 55 -13.63 21.01 -10.56
C THR A 55 -13.56 22.40 -11.16
N PHE A 56 -12.88 22.48 -12.29
CA PHE A 56 -12.91 23.62 -13.17
C PHE A 56 -13.48 23.12 -14.49
N GLY A 57 -14.64 23.61 -14.88
CA GLY A 57 -15.30 23.12 -16.09
C GLY A 57 -16.70 23.65 -16.26
N CYS A 58 -17.40 23.11 -17.26
CA CYS A 58 -18.78 23.51 -17.53
C CYS A 58 -19.75 23.07 -16.42
N GLY A 59 -20.98 23.61 -16.39
CA GLY A 59 -21.96 23.25 -15.35
C GLY A 59 -22.29 21.74 -15.29
N ALA A 60 -22.16 21.02 -16.41
CA ALA A 60 -22.27 19.57 -16.44
C ALA A 60 -21.11 18.86 -15.70
N ALA A 61 -19.90 19.41 -15.76
CA ALA A 61 -18.75 18.91 -15.02
C ALA A 61 -19.00 19.00 -13.51
N ILE A 62 -19.53 20.14 -13.04
CA ILE A 62 -19.90 20.35 -11.63
C ILE A 62 -20.99 19.37 -11.19
N ALA A 63 -22.06 19.22 -11.99
CA ALA A 63 -23.15 18.31 -11.67
C ALA A 63 -22.69 16.85 -11.61
N VAL A 64 -21.84 16.42 -12.55
CA VAL A 64 -21.24 15.09 -12.58
C VAL A 64 -20.37 14.86 -11.35
N SER A 65 -19.45 15.77 -11.03
CA SER A 65 -18.56 15.61 -9.86
C SER A 65 -19.38 15.51 -8.57
N SER A 66 -20.43 16.33 -8.43
CA SER A 66 -21.34 16.24 -7.30
C SER A 66 -22.05 14.89 -7.23
N MET A 67 -22.61 14.40 -8.33
CA MET A 67 -23.27 13.09 -8.35
C MET A 67 -22.30 11.95 -8.00
N VAL A 68 -21.12 11.93 -8.62
CA VAL A 68 -20.08 10.91 -8.35
C VAL A 68 -19.72 10.88 -6.86
N SER A 69 -19.50 12.05 -6.25
CA SER A 69 -19.13 12.15 -4.84
C SER A 69 -20.21 11.59 -3.92
N GLU A 70 -21.48 11.84 -4.22
CA GLU A 70 -22.61 11.35 -3.45
C GLU A 70 -22.82 9.85 -3.64
N MET A 71 -22.72 9.36 -4.88
CA MET A 71 -22.81 7.94 -5.21
C MET A 71 -21.71 7.11 -4.56
N ALA A 72 -20.53 7.69 -4.31
CA ALA A 72 -19.36 6.99 -3.79
C ALA A 72 -19.27 7.01 -2.25
N LEU A 73 -19.89 7.99 -1.58
CA LEU A 73 -19.80 8.14 -0.13
C LEU A 73 -20.39 6.92 0.59
N GLY A 74 -19.65 6.37 1.56
CA GLY A 74 -20.04 5.20 2.37
C GLY A 74 -19.82 3.83 1.70
N LYS A 75 -19.55 3.80 0.40
CA LYS A 75 -19.26 2.57 -0.35
C LYS A 75 -17.90 1.99 0.00
N THR A 76 -17.75 0.68 -0.19
CA THR A 76 -16.43 0.06 -0.15
C THR A 76 -15.59 0.47 -1.35
N ILE A 77 -14.28 0.24 -1.28
CA ILE A 77 -13.37 0.50 -2.40
C ILE A 77 -13.82 -0.24 -3.68
N GLU A 78 -14.23 -1.49 -3.56
CA GLU A 78 -14.66 -2.32 -4.70
C GLU A 78 -16.01 -1.86 -5.27
N GLU A 79 -16.91 -1.38 -4.43
CA GLU A 79 -18.19 -0.82 -4.84
C GLU A 79 -18.01 0.54 -5.54
N ALA A 80 -17.09 1.36 -5.03
CA ALA A 80 -16.78 2.66 -5.62
C ALA A 80 -16.11 2.51 -6.99
N LEU A 81 -15.22 1.52 -7.18
CA LEU A 81 -14.60 1.20 -8.48
C LEU A 81 -15.59 0.68 -9.54
N LYS A 82 -16.79 0.26 -9.12
CA LYS A 82 -17.85 -0.13 -10.07
C LYS A 82 -18.58 1.09 -10.60
N ILE A 83 -18.39 2.29 -10.05
CA ILE A 83 -19.05 3.51 -10.52
C ILE A 83 -18.56 3.84 -11.92
N THR A 84 -19.44 3.71 -12.91
CA THR A 84 -19.11 3.97 -14.31
C THR A 84 -19.79 5.25 -14.77
N ASN A 85 -19.19 5.84 -15.80
CA ASN A 85 -19.69 7.05 -16.46
C ASN A 85 -21.15 6.91 -16.91
N LYS A 86 -21.53 5.72 -17.36
CA LYS A 86 -22.90 5.40 -17.76
C LYS A 86 -23.85 5.47 -16.56
N MET A 87 -23.49 4.87 -15.43
CA MET A 87 -24.32 4.92 -14.23
C MET A 87 -24.47 6.35 -13.71
N VAL A 88 -23.41 7.16 -13.74
CA VAL A 88 -23.50 8.58 -13.34
C VAL A 88 -24.43 9.35 -14.27
N ALA A 89 -24.34 9.12 -15.58
CA ALA A 89 -25.24 9.76 -16.54
C ALA A 89 -26.70 9.31 -16.33
N GLU A 90 -26.94 8.04 -16.06
CA GLU A 90 -28.27 7.49 -15.75
C GLU A 90 -28.84 8.07 -14.46
N GLU A 91 -28.04 8.15 -13.39
CA GLU A 91 -28.46 8.72 -12.11
C GLU A 91 -28.81 10.21 -12.22
N LEU A 92 -28.09 10.94 -13.07
CA LEU A 92 -28.42 12.32 -13.43
C LEU A 92 -29.68 12.44 -14.31
N GLY A 93 -30.39 11.36 -14.63
CA GLY A 93 -31.57 11.40 -15.52
C GLY A 93 -31.23 11.57 -16.99
N GLY A 94 -29.99 11.21 -17.36
CA GLY A 94 -29.44 11.33 -18.70
C GLY A 94 -28.66 12.63 -18.91
N LEU A 95 -27.66 12.56 -19.80
CA LEU A 95 -26.90 13.71 -20.26
C LEU A 95 -26.97 13.83 -21.79
N PRO A 96 -27.02 15.05 -22.34
CA PRO A 96 -26.91 15.26 -23.77
C PRO A 96 -25.68 14.56 -24.36
N LYS A 97 -25.81 13.93 -25.54
CA LYS A 97 -24.74 13.11 -26.16
C LYS A 97 -23.40 13.86 -26.29
N ASN A 98 -23.44 15.16 -26.55
CA ASN A 98 -22.26 16.02 -26.68
C ASN A 98 -21.55 16.30 -25.34
N LYS A 99 -22.11 15.92 -24.19
CA LYS A 99 -21.59 16.18 -22.84
C LYS A 99 -21.28 14.90 -22.04
N LEU A 100 -21.38 13.74 -22.66
CA LEU A 100 -21.01 12.46 -22.02
C LEU A 100 -19.53 12.38 -21.65
N HIS A 101 -18.65 13.13 -22.31
CA HIS A 101 -17.24 13.22 -21.92
C HIS A 101 -17.06 13.79 -20.51
N CYS A 102 -17.95 14.69 -20.05
CA CYS A 102 -17.89 15.22 -18.69
C CYS A 102 -18.20 14.14 -17.65
N SER A 103 -19.13 13.22 -17.93
CA SER A 103 -19.40 12.02 -17.12
C SER A 103 -18.16 11.16 -16.97
N ASN A 104 -17.38 11.05 -18.06
CA ASN A 104 -16.15 10.27 -18.07
C ASN A 104 -15.11 10.78 -17.09
N LEU A 105 -14.84 12.08 -17.12
CA LEU A 105 -13.90 12.70 -16.20
C LEU A 105 -14.24 12.44 -14.72
N GLY A 106 -15.52 12.44 -14.37
CA GLY A 106 -15.96 12.29 -12.98
C GLY A 106 -15.60 10.93 -12.38
N ALA A 107 -16.01 9.84 -13.01
CA ALA A 107 -15.70 8.51 -12.49
C ALA A 107 -14.21 8.18 -12.64
N ASP A 108 -13.57 8.63 -13.73
CA ASP A 108 -12.13 8.44 -13.93
C ASP A 108 -11.32 9.11 -12.81
N ALA A 109 -11.72 10.31 -12.37
CA ALA A 109 -11.05 11.02 -11.28
C ALA A 109 -11.25 10.30 -9.92
N LEU A 110 -12.45 9.78 -9.65
CA LEU A 110 -12.69 8.94 -8.48
C LEU A 110 -11.81 7.67 -8.50
N HIS A 111 -11.76 6.98 -9.63
CA HIS A 111 -10.93 5.77 -9.78
C HIS A 111 -9.46 6.06 -9.56
N LYS A 112 -8.93 7.15 -10.12
CA LYS A 112 -7.56 7.58 -9.85
C LYS A 112 -7.31 7.89 -8.37
N ALA A 113 -8.27 8.47 -7.67
CA ALA A 113 -8.12 8.75 -6.24
C ALA A 113 -8.04 7.43 -5.44
N ILE A 114 -8.84 6.44 -5.80
CA ILE A 114 -8.80 5.10 -5.22
C ILE A 114 -7.49 4.39 -5.55
N GLU A 115 -7.01 4.48 -6.79
CA GLU A 115 -5.74 3.90 -7.21
C GLU A 115 -4.55 4.50 -6.44
N ASP A 116 -4.53 5.82 -6.28
CA ASP A 116 -3.52 6.52 -5.46
C ASP A 116 -3.52 6.02 -4.01
N TYR A 117 -4.71 5.88 -3.40
CA TYR A 117 -4.86 5.28 -2.08
C TYR A 117 -4.27 3.86 -2.02
N LEU A 118 -4.65 2.98 -2.96
CA LEU A 118 -4.19 1.59 -3.00
C LEU A 118 -2.66 1.50 -3.20
N GLN A 119 -2.08 2.38 -4.03
CA GLN A 119 -0.64 2.44 -4.22
C GLN A 119 0.09 2.86 -2.94
N LYS A 120 -0.44 3.87 -2.21
CA LYS A 120 0.09 4.29 -0.91
C LYS A 120 0.04 3.16 0.12
N GLN A 121 -1.05 2.38 0.16
CA GLN A 121 -1.14 1.23 1.06
C GLN A 121 -0.10 0.15 0.72
N LYS A 122 0.06 -0.19 -0.56
CA LYS A 122 1.09 -1.15 -1.01
C LYS A 122 2.51 -0.71 -0.63
N LYS A 123 2.83 0.59 -0.76
CA LYS A 123 4.12 1.15 -0.35
C LYS A 123 4.33 1.02 1.16
N LYS A 124 3.33 1.39 1.97
CA LYS A 124 3.37 1.24 3.44
C LYS A 124 3.58 -0.22 3.86
N GLU A 125 2.92 -1.16 3.20
CA GLU A 125 3.12 -2.60 3.45
C GLU A 125 4.52 -3.08 3.07
N ALA A 126 5.06 -2.61 1.94
CA ALA A 126 6.42 -2.97 1.49
C ALA A 126 7.50 -2.39 2.43
N GLU A 127 7.31 -1.17 2.90
CA GLU A 127 8.19 -0.52 3.89
C GLU A 127 8.10 -1.22 5.24
N ALA A 128 6.90 -1.59 5.70
CA ALA A 128 6.73 -2.38 6.93
C ALA A 128 7.36 -3.78 6.84
N LYS A 129 7.36 -4.39 5.64
CA LYS A 129 8.07 -5.66 5.38
C LYS A 129 9.59 -5.47 5.34
N SER A 130 10.10 -4.36 4.80
CA SER A 130 11.54 -4.04 4.83
C SER A 130 12.04 -3.68 6.23
N ALA A 131 11.22 -2.99 7.04
CA ALA A 131 11.53 -2.72 8.44
C ALA A 131 11.54 -4.01 9.29
N LYS A 132 10.74 -5.02 8.90
CA LYS A 132 10.76 -6.36 9.51
C LYS A 132 11.84 -7.28 8.94
N SER A 133 12.50 -6.93 7.83
CA SER A 133 13.64 -7.69 7.29
C SER A 133 14.99 -7.40 7.98
N HIS A 134 15.00 -6.62 9.07
CA HIS A 134 16.11 -6.58 10.02
C HIS A 134 15.92 -7.47 11.25
N GLN A 135 15.02 -8.45 11.19
CA GLN A 135 15.02 -9.59 12.12
C GLN A 135 14.68 -10.89 11.39
N SER A 136 15.63 -11.42 10.60
CA SER A 136 15.94 -12.86 10.58
C SER A 136 17.09 -13.16 9.62
N LYS A 137 18.06 -13.94 10.10
CA LYS A 137 19.26 -14.49 9.45
C LYS A 137 20.56 -13.67 9.53
N GLU A 138 20.94 -13.27 10.74
CA GLU A 138 22.32 -13.59 11.14
C GLU A 138 22.24 -14.90 11.91
N SER A 139 22.51 -16.02 11.22
CA SER A 139 23.09 -17.16 11.92
C SER A 139 24.31 -16.61 12.65
N PRO A 140 24.51 -16.86 13.96
CA PRO A 140 25.74 -16.43 14.60
C PRO A 140 26.89 -17.00 13.77
N LYS A 141 27.73 -16.14 13.20
CA LYS A 141 28.94 -16.56 12.50
C LYS A 141 29.80 -17.24 13.56
N LEU A 142 29.64 -18.56 13.72
CA LEU A 142 30.52 -19.36 14.56
C LEU A 142 31.90 -19.30 13.89
N SER A 143 32.90 -18.87 14.64
CA SER A 143 34.30 -18.90 14.23
C SER A 143 35.00 -20.00 15.00
N CYS A 144 35.85 -20.78 14.34
CA CYS A 144 36.66 -21.79 14.99
C CYS A 144 37.59 -21.13 16.03
N PRO A 145 37.58 -21.54 17.31
CA PRO A 145 38.39 -20.88 18.35
C PRO A 145 39.90 -21.15 18.23
N TYR A 146 40.33 -22.03 17.33
CA TYR A 146 41.73 -22.40 17.15
C TYR A 146 42.41 -21.75 15.94
N CYS A 147 41.63 -21.36 14.93
CA CYS A 147 42.17 -20.72 13.72
C CYS A 147 41.38 -19.49 13.26
N GLU A 148 40.33 -19.12 13.99
CA GLU A 148 39.40 -18.03 13.67
C GLU A 148 38.70 -18.21 12.30
N GLY A 149 38.83 -19.38 11.69
CA GLY A 149 38.19 -19.72 10.42
C GLY A 149 36.66 -19.74 10.53
N PRO A 150 35.95 -19.35 9.46
CA PRO A 150 34.49 -19.36 9.45
C PRO A 150 33.96 -20.79 9.57
N LEU A 151 32.96 -21.01 10.43
CA LEU A 151 32.18 -22.24 10.47
C LEU A 151 30.79 -21.96 9.90
N GLU A 152 30.44 -22.64 8.82
CA GLU A 152 29.10 -22.58 8.23
C GLU A 152 28.17 -23.55 8.98
N GLY A 153 27.80 -23.19 10.21
CA GLY A 153 26.93 -24.01 11.06
C GLY A 153 27.68 -25.01 11.95
N TRP A 154 26.98 -26.07 12.37
CA TRP A 154 27.53 -27.14 13.21
C TRP A 154 28.20 -28.21 12.35
N GLU A 155 29.44 -27.96 11.95
CA GLU A 155 30.29 -28.97 11.30
C GLU A 155 31.15 -29.69 12.35
N GLU A 156 31.18 -31.02 12.32
CA GLU A 156 32.05 -31.86 13.17
C GLU A 156 33.54 -31.71 12.84
N PHE A 157 33.87 -30.88 11.84
CA PHE A 157 35.20 -30.71 11.29
C PHE A 157 35.39 -29.28 10.77
N CYS A 158 36.42 -28.58 11.24
CA CYS A 158 36.77 -27.26 10.70
C CYS A 158 37.58 -27.41 9.40
N GLN A 159 37.04 -26.98 8.27
CA GLN A 159 37.71 -27.09 6.97
C GLN A 159 38.99 -26.24 6.86
N ALA A 160 39.11 -25.15 7.62
CA ALA A 160 40.24 -24.23 7.55
C ALA A 160 41.51 -24.76 8.24
N CYS A 161 41.36 -25.45 9.37
CA CYS A 161 42.50 -25.99 10.14
C CYS A 161 42.48 -27.51 10.29
N GLN A 162 41.49 -28.17 9.68
CA GLN A 162 41.33 -29.62 9.63
C GLN A 162 41.28 -30.31 11.00
N ILE A 163 40.65 -29.66 12.00
CA ILE A 163 40.44 -30.24 13.33
C ILE A 163 39.00 -30.74 13.48
N GLU A 164 38.84 -31.87 14.17
CA GLU A 164 37.53 -32.36 14.58
C GLU A 164 37.00 -31.52 15.75
N LEU A 165 35.79 -31.00 15.59
CA LEU A 165 35.09 -30.18 16.57
C LEU A 165 33.90 -30.95 17.13
N GLU A 166 33.63 -30.76 18.42
CA GLU A 166 32.43 -31.24 19.10
C GLU A 166 31.79 -30.10 19.89
N GLU A 167 30.48 -30.19 20.13
CA GLU A 167 29.79 -29.26 21.02
C GLU A 167 30.22 -29.49 22.47
N CYS A 168 30.60 -28.43 23.17
CA CYS A 168 30.87 -28.52 24.59
C CYS A 168 29.54 -28.70 25.36
N PRO A 169 29.39 -29.77 26.16
CA PRO A 169 28.14 -30.02 26.90
C PRO A 169 27.87 -28.99 28.00
N GLU A 170 28.87 -28.20 28.42
CA GLU A 170 28.68 -27.16 29.44
C GLU A 170 28.29 -25.79 28.88
N CYS A 171 28.89 -25.37 27.76
CA CYS A 171 28.69 -24.02 27.23
C CYS A 171 28.06 -23.96 25.83
N GLY A 172 27.85 -25.10 25.18
CA GLY A 172 27.27 -25.17 23.83
C GLY A 172 28.14 -24.53 22.75
N LEU A 173 29.43 -24.29 23.02
CA LEU A 173 30.38 -23.72 22.07
C LEU A 173 31.28 -24.82 21.46
N PRO A 174 31.75 -24.64 20.22
CA PRO A 174 32.62 -25.60 19.55
C PRO A 174 33.95 -25.74 20.30
N ARG A 175 34.36 -26.96 20.57
CA ARG A 175 35.68 -27.30 21.12
C ARG A 175 36.31 -28.42 20.31
N LYS A 176 37.63 -28.58 20.39
CA LYS A 176 38.30 -29.72 19.76
C LYS A 176 37.92 -31.03 20.45
N LYS A 177 37.63 -32.05 19.66
CA LYS A 177 37.21 -33.36 20.15
C LYS A 177 38.26 -33.99 21.06
N GLY A 178 37.85 -34.37 22.27
CA GLY A 178 38.76 -34.98 23.27
C GLY A 178 39.76 -34.00 23.90
N ASP A 179 39.59 -32.69 23.70
CA ASP A 179 40.44 -31.64 24.29
C ASP A 179 39.66 -30.77 25.29
N LYS A 180 40.39 -30.07 26.17
CA LYS A 180 39.80 -29.13 27.14
C LYS A 180 39.13 -27.96 26.39
N CYS A 181 37.91 -27.60 26.79
CA CYS A 181 37.19 -26.49 26.18
C CYS A 181 37.93 -25.16 26.40
N PRO A 182 38.27 -24.39 25.35
CA PRO A 182 38.94 -23.10 25.49
C PRO A 182 38.02 -22.00 26.03
N HIS A 183 36.69 -22.20 25.99
CA HIS A 183 35.71 -21.20 26.39
C HIS A 183 35.36 -21.25 27.88
N CYS A 184 35.08 -22.44 28.42
CA CYS A 184 34.70 -22.62 29.83
C CYS A 184 35.71 -23.44 30.65
N GLY A 185 36.70 -24.05 30.01
CA GLY A 185 37.70 -24.88 30.69
C GLY A 185 37.24 -26.30 31.03
N ALA A 186 36.04 -26.73 30.60
CA ALA A 186 35.56 -28.09 30.79
C ALA A 186 36.51 -29.13 30.18
N THR A 187 36.88 -30.15 30.94
CA THR A 187 37.67 -31.29 30.45
C THR A 187 36.76 -32.37 29.87
N PRO A 188 37.17 -33.07 28.80
CA PRO A 188 36.40 -34.18 28.26
C PRO A 188 36.17 -35.23 29.34
N VAL A 189 34.92 -35.69 29.47
CA VAL A 189 34.55 -36.78 30.37
C VAL A 189 35.21 -38.05 29.82
N ARG A 190 36.19 -38.61 30.53
CA ARG A 190 36.69 -39.95 30.23
C ARG A 190 35.58 -40.94 30.58
N VAL A 191 35.00 -41.56 29.58
CA VAL A 191 34.15 -42.76 29.75
C VAL A 191 35.06 -43.96 29.92
#